data_AF-A0A1E5GUV2-F1
#
_entry.id   AF-A0A1E5GUV2-F1
#
_cell.length_a   1.000
_cell.length_b   1.000
_cell.length_c   1.000
_cell.angle_alpha   90.00
_cell.angle_beta   90.00
_cell.angle_gamma   90.00
#
_symmetry.space_group_name_H-M   'P 1'
#
loop_
_entity.id
_entity.type
_entity.pdbx_description
1 polymer ?
#
loop_
_entity_poly.entity_id
_entity_poly.type
_entity_poly.pdbx_seq_one_letter_code
_entity_poly.pdbx_strand_id
1 'polypeptide(L)'
;MEKQAQNLKAVTYQDIIELRDLMEKIASWQEPLAILDHFFAFRTGPINKKRIVKEYYARAQMFHAFYEDYNRLIEIGDELVLEMVRAEKVETGFEVKKMDLG
;
A
#
# COMPACT_ATOMS: atom_id res chain seq x y z
N MET A 1 44.49 -19.60 -3.45
CA MET A 1 43.56 -19.19 -4.50
C MET A 1 42.26 -18.81 -3.84
N GLU A 2 41.78 -17.62 -4.17
CA GLU A 2 40.93 -16.76 -3.36
C GLU A 2 39.57 -17.39 -3.03
N LYS A 3 39.20 -17.37 -1.74
CA LYS A 3 37.79 -17.48 -1.34
C LYS A 3 37.11 -16.26 -1.93
N GLN A 4 36.44 -16.42 -3.07
CA GLN A 4 35.41 -15.49 -3.51
C GLN A 4 34.35 -15.50 -2.41
N ALA A 5 34.53 -14.64 -1.41
CA ALA A 5 33.46 -14.16 -0.57
C ALA A 5 32.56 -13.40 -1.53
N GLN A 6 31.66 -14.14 -2.18
CA GLN A 6 30.43 -13.58 -2.70
C GLN A 6 29.75 -13.00 -1.47
N ASN A 7 30.06 -11.74 -1.18
CA ASN A 7 29.28 -10.88 -0.30
C ASN A 7 27.93 -10.73 -1.01
N LEU A 8 27.12 -11.78 -0.94
CA LEU A 8 25.70 -11.73 -1.19
C LEU A 8 25.19 -10.71 -0.19
N LYS A 9 24.98 -9.48 -0.66
CA LYS A 9 24.37 -8.39 0.08
C LYS A 9 22.95 -8.84 0.40
N ALA A 10 22.81 -9.58 1.48
CA ALA A 10 21.61 -10.35 1.76
C ALA A 10 20.56 -9.42 2.36
N VAL A 11 19.38 -9.41 1.74
CA VAL A 11 18.15 -8.93 2.37
C VAL A 11 18.02 -9.63 3.72
N THR A 12 17.89 -8.86 4.79
CA THR A 12 17.81 -9.43 6.14
C THR A 12 16.44 -10.04 6.36
N TYR A 13 16.37 -11.02 7.25
CA TYR A 13 15.09 -11.60 7.66
C TYR A 13 14.14 -10.54 8.24
N GLN A 14 14.68 -9.49 8.86
CA GLN A 14 13.92 -8.35 9.36
C GLN A 14 13.24 -7.57 8.22
N ASP A 15 13.98 -7.24 7.15
CA ASP A 15 13.42 -6.57 5.97
C ASP A 15 12.27 -7.40 5.35
N ILE A 16 12.41 -8.74 5.33
CA ILE A 16 11.38 -9.67 4.81
C ILE A 16 10.12 -9.63 5.70
N ILE A 17 10.29 -9.63 7.02
CA ILE A 17 9.16 -9.53 7.96
C ILE A 17 8.45 -8.19 7.78
N GLU A 18 9.19 -7.09 7.73
CA GLU A 18 8.63 -5.74 7.59
C GLU A 18 7.85 -5.59 6.28
N LEU A 19 8.38 -6.14 5.18
CA LEU A 19 7.66 -6.18 3.91
C LEU A 19 6.39 -7.03 3.99
N ARG A 20 6.45 -8.21 4.63
CA ARG A 20 5.26 -9.06 4.81
C ARG A 20 4.19 -8.34 5.62
N ASP A 21 4.57 -7.70 6.72
CA ASP A 21 3.64 -6.98 7.60
C ASP A 21 3.03 -5.77 6.87
N LEU A 22 3.80 -5.08 6.00
CA LEU A 22 3.28 -4.03 5.13
C LEU A 22 2.25 -4.60 4.12
N MET A 23 2.56 -5.73 3.48
CA MET A 23 1.65 -6.40 2.55
C MET A 23 0.35 -6.84 3.24
N GLU A 24 0.43 -7.38 4.46
CA GLU A 24 -0.75 -7.77 5.26
C GLU A 24 -1.64 -6.56 5.58
N LYS A 25 -1.05 -5.42 5.95
CA LYS A 25 -1.80 -4.18 6.21
C LYS A 25 -2.51 -3.68 4.95
N ILE A 26 -1.85 -3.69 3.79
CA ILE A 26 -2.49 -3.33 2.51
C ILE A 26 -3.62 -4.33 2.19
N ALA A 27 -3.39 -5.64 2.38
CA ALA A 27 -4.40 -6.67 2.13
C ALA A 27 -5.62 -6.54 3.05
N SER A 28 -5.45 -6.06 4.28
CA SER A 28 -6.56 -5.85 5.22
C SER A 28 -7.63 -4.87 4.71
N TRP A 29 -7.28 -4.00 3.75
CA TRP A 29 -8.21 -3.07 3.12
C TRP A 29 -9.08 -3.68 2.02
N GLN A 30 -8.81 -4.91 1.57
CA GLN A 30 -9.58 -5.54 0.48
C GLN A 30 -11.08 -5.60 0.74
N GLU A 31 -11.49 -6.08 1.92
CA GLU A 31 -12.90 -6.23 2.28
C GLU A 31 -13.61 -4.86 2.48
N PRO A 32 -13.04 -3.88 3.21
CA PRO A 32 -13.58 -2.52 3.25
C PRO A 32 -13.74 -1.86 1.87
N LEU A 33 -12.76 -2.04 0.97
CA LEU A 33 -12.82 -1.49 -0.38
C LEU A 33 -13.91 -2.16 -1.23
N ALA A 34 -14.13 -3.46 -1.09
CA ALA A 34 -15.23 -4.15 -1.77
C ALA A 34 -16.61 -3.59 -1.34
N ILE A 35 -16.76 -3.21 -0.07
CA ILE A 35 -17.98 -2.56 0.44
C ILE A 35 -18.18 -1.18 -0.21
N LEU A 36 -17.11 -0.42 -0.42
CA LEU A 36 -17.16 0.86 -1.13
C LEU A 36 -17.53 0.66 -2.60
N ASP A 37 -16.87 -0.28 -3.27
CA ASP A 37 -17.13 -0.61 -4.68
C ASP A 37 -18.60 -1.00 -4.89
N HIS A 38 -19.15 -1.89 -4.04
CA HIS A 38 -20.57 -2.25 -4.09
C HIS A 38 -21.52 -1.08 -3.83
N PHE A 39 -21.13 -0.10 -3.01
CA PHE A 39 -21.96 1.08 -2.75
C PHE A 39 -22.04 2.01 -3.96
N PHE A 40 -20.91 2.19 -4.65
CA PHE A 40 -20.80 3.04 -5.84
C PHE A 40 -21.18 2.31 -7.14
N ALA A 41 -21.25 0.98 -7.12
CA ALA A 41 -21.72 0.18 -8.24
C ALA A 41 -23.08 0.69 -8.74
N PHE A 42 -23.20 0.77 -10.07
CA PHE A 42 -24.30 1.40 -10.78
C PHE A 42 -25.67 0.89 -10.28
N ARG A 43 -26.47 1.77 -9.69
CA ARG A 43 -27.83 1.43 -9.25
C ARG A 43 -28.80 1.65 -10.42
N THR A 44 -29.14 0.59 -11.13
CA THR A 44 -30.12 0.62 -12.25
C THR A 44 -31.59 0.57 -11.79
N GLY A 45 -31.86 0.84 -10.51
CA GLY A 45 -33.20 0.80 -9.91
C GLY A 45 -33.65 2.13 -9.30
N PRO A 46 -34.90 2.20 -8.78
CA PRO A 46 -35.43 3.41 -8.16
C PRO A 46 -34.55 3.88 -7.00
N ILE A 47 -34.06 5.11 -7.13
CA ILE A 47 -33.11 5.72 -6.19
C ILE A 47 -33.83 6.09 -4.90
N ASN A 48 -33.52 5.38 -3.81
CA ASN A 48 -33.93 5.79 -2.47
C ASN A 48 -32.94 6.83 -1.92
N LYS A 49 -33.20 8.11 -2.21
CA LYS A 49 -32.34 9.24 -1.82
C LYS A 49 -32.05 9.29 -0.31
N LYS A 50 -33.05 9.02 0.55
CA LYS A 50 -32.86 9.03 2.02
C LYS A 50 -31.87 7.96 2.47
N ARG A 51 -31.95 6.76 1.89
CA ARG A 51 -31.02 5.66 2.20
C ARG A 51 -29.61 5.98 1.72
N ILE A 52 -29.47 6.54 0.52
CA ILE A 52 -28.16 6.92 -0.05
C ILE A 52 -27.49 7.98 0.82
N VAL A 53 -28.19 9.04 1.22
CA VAL A 53 -27.60 10.08 2.08
C VAL A 53 -27.14 9.51 3.42
N LYS A 54 -27.91 8.58 4.01
CA LYS A 54 -27.56 7.93 5.28
C LYS A 54 -26.34 7.03 5.15
N GLU A 55 -26.27 6.23 4.08
CA GLU A 55 -25.14 5.33 3.81
C GLU A 55 -23.89 6.11 3.36
N TYR A 56 -24.07 7.22 2.65
CA TYR A 56 -22.98 8.03 2.10
C TYR A 56 -22.01 8.51 3.18
N TYR A 57 -22.51 8.97 4.33
CA TYR A 57 -21.64 9.45 5.41
C TYR A 57 -20.70 8.36 5.92
N ALA A 58 -21.22 7.15 6.15
CA ALA A 58 -20.41 6.01 6.59
C ALA A 58 -19.39 5.57 5.52
N ARG A 59 -19.78 5.64 4.24
CA ARG A 59 -18.89 5.30 3.11
C ARG A 59 -17.81 6.36 2.89
N ALA A 60 -18.13 7.64 3.06
CA ALA A 60 -17.17 8.73 3.00
C ALA A 60 -16.14 8.63 4.13
N GLN A 61 -16.57 8.30 5.36
CA GLN A 61 -15.65 8.05 6.48
C GLN A 61 -14.72 6.86 6.21
N MET A 62 -15.27 5.76 5.68
CA MET A 62 -14.47 4.58 5.32
C MET A 62 -13.45 4.90 4.21
N PHE A 63 -13.84 5.65 3.19
CA PHE A 63 -12.92 6.12 2.16
C PHE A 63 -11.81 7.01 2.74
N HIS A 64 -12.17 7.94 3.62
CA HIS A 64 -11.19 8.84 4.24
C HIS A 64 -10.17 8.07 5.09
N ALA A 65 -10.64 7.10 5.89
CA ALA A 65 -9.75 6.24 6.68
C ALA A 65 -8.82 5.40 5.78
N PHE A 66 -9.33 4.86 4.67
CA PHE A 66 -8.51 4.17 3.69
C PHE A 66 -7.46 5.11 3.08
N TYR A 67 -7.86 6.31 2.67
CA TYR A 67 -6.96 7.28 2.05
C TYR A 67 -5.82 7.69 2.97
N GLU A 68 -6.11 7.97 4.24
CA GLU A 68 -5.09 8.31 5.23
C GLU A 68 -4.13 7.14 5.48
N ASP A 69 -4.63 5.93 5.68
CA ASP A 69 -3.77 4.77 5.95
C ASP A 69 -2.99 4.35 4.70
N TYR A 70 -3.56 4.43 3.50
CA TYR A 70 -2.86 4.18 2.24
C TYR A 70 -1.66 5.11 2.09
N ASN A 71 -1.84 6.43 2.28
CA ASN A 71 -0.72 7.38 2.17
C ASN A 71 0.38 7.06 3.19
N ARG A 72 0.01 6.75 4.43
CA ARG A 72 0.96 6.32 5.47
C ARG A 72 1.69 5.04 5.09
N LEU A 73 0.99 4.04 4.54
CA LEU A 73 1.59 2.76 4.14
C LEU A 73 2.54 2.94 2.95
N ILE A 74 2.24 3.85 2.02
CA ILE A 74 3.15 4.20 0.92
C ILE A 74 4.42 4.85 1.45
N GLU A 75 4.31 5.82 2.37
CA GLU A 75 5.48 6.45 3.00
C GLU A 75 6.38 5.41 3.71
N ILE A 76 5.77 4.49 4.47
CA ILE A 76 6.50 3.38 5.13
C ILE A 76 7.18 2.47 4.09
N GLY A 77 6.48 2.17 2.99
CA GLY A 77 7.02 1.35 1.90
C GLY A 77 8.23 2.00 1.23
N ASP A 78 8.16 3.30 0.95
CA ASP A 78 9.26 4.07 0.37
C ASP A 78 10.47 4.12 1.31
N GLU A 79 10.24 4.31 2.61
CA GLU A 79 11.30 4.26 3.63
C GLU A 79 11.98 2.88 3.68
N LEU A 80 11.20 1.80 3.66
CA LEU A 80 11.74 0.43 3.66
C LEU A 80 12.61 0.18 2.42
N VAL A 81 12.17 0.63 1.24
CA VAL A 81 12.96 0.53 0.00
C VAL A 81 14.24 1.36 0.09
N LEU A 82 14.17 2.59 0.60
CA LEU A 82 15.33 3.47 0.79
C LEU A 82 16.38 2.82 1.71
N GLU A 83 15.96 2.22 2.82
CA GLU A 83 16.87 1.53 3.74
C GLU A 83 17.51 0.29 3.09
N MET A 84 16.76 -0.48 2.31
CA MET A 84 17.30 -1.60 1.55
C MET A 84 18.34 -1.16 0.50
N VAL A 85 18.08 -0.04 -0.19
CA VAL A 85 19.02 0.56 -1.16
C VAL A 85 20.26 1.11 -0.46
N ARG A 86 20.12 1.82 0.66
CA ARG A 86 21.25 2.35 1.47
C ARG A 86 22.14 1.24 2.02
N ALA A 87 21.54 0.13 2.42
CA ALA A 87 22.28 -1.06 2.85
C ALA A 87 22.93 -1.82 1.68
N GLU A 88 22.84 -1.28 0.46
CA GLU A 88 23.31 -1.86 -0.80
C GLU A 88 22.72 -3.26 -1.10
N LYS A 89 21.60 -3.63 -0.45
CA LYS A 89 20.97 -4.96 -0.57
C LYS A 89 20.26 -5.18 -1.93
N VAL A 90 20.25 -4.16 -2.79
CA VAL A 90 19.64 -4.19 -4.12
C VAL A 90 20.62 -3.53 -5.12
N GLU A 91 20.91 -4.19 -6.23
CA GLU A 91 21.65 -3.57 -7.34
C GLU A 91 20.80 -2.43 -7.93
N THR A 92 21.32 -1.22 -7.91
CA THR A 92 20.63 0.01 -8.35
C THR A 92 20.50 0.05 -9.88
N GLY A 93 19.66 -0.81 -10.43
CA GLY A 93 19.15 -0.74 -11.81
C GLY A 93 17.73 -0.17 -11.89
N PHE A 94 17.05 0.01 -10.75
CA PHE A 94 15.74 0.65 -10.66
C PHE A 94 15.92 2.13 -10.34
N GLU A 95 15.93 2.98 -11.36
CA GLU A 95 15.73 4.40 -11.18
C GLU A 95 14.33 4.61 -10.58
N VAL A 96 14.29 4.98 -9.28
CA VAL A 96 13.09 5.51 -8.64
C VAL A 96 12.80 6.86 -9.32
N LYS A 97 12.04 6.84 -10.41
CA LYS A 97 11.43 8.04 -10.93
C LYS A 97 10.46 8.53 -9.87
N LYS A 98 10.84 9.62 -9.21
CA LYS A 98 9.91 10.46 -8.46
C LYS A 98 8.72 10.73 -9.39
N MET A 99 7.55 10.20 -9.05
CA MET A 99 6.32 10.66 -9.66
C MET A 99 6.06 12.04 -9.06
N ASP A 100 6.48 13.08 -9.80
CA ASP A 100 6.03 14.44 -9.57
C ASP A 100 4.50 14.45 -9.76
N LEU A 101 3.77 14.37 -8.66
CA LEU A 101 2.34 14.66 -8.62
C LEU A 101 2.18 16.19 -8.53
N GLY A 102 2.20 16.82 -9.70
CA GLY A 102 1.73 18.19 -9.90
C GLY A 102 0.21 18.28 -10.07
#